data_AF-A0A518IHX3-F1
#
_entry.id   AF-A0A518IHX3-F1
#
_cell.length_a   1.000
_cell.length_b   1.000
_cell.length_c   1.000
_cell.angle_alpha   90.00
_cell.angle_beta   90.00
_cell.angle_gamma   90.00
#
_symmetry.space_group_name_H-M   'P 1'
#
loop_
_entity.id
_entity.type
_entity.pdbx_description
1 polymer ?
#
loop_
_entity_poly.entity_id
_entity_poly.type
_entity_poly.pdbx_seq_one_letter_code
_entity_poly.pdbx_strand_id
1 'polypeptide(L)'
;MYEFMSKPRFQIPSLRELKQARLLKLLRQNKPLSSTEWKLALAAEYRRRKRKRNRAQNRHQFQQALNKDKPDLRAEAYVFYRSILRDPNATVHEQITARERIDKLLGLDLG
;
A
#
# COMPACT_ATOMS: atom_id res chain seq x y z
N MET A 1 16.72 -18.43 -42.58
CA MET A 1 15.47 -17.85 -42.03
C MET A 1 15.75 -17.52 -40.56
N TYR A 2 15.47 -16.29 -40.14
CA TYR A 2 16.07 -15.56 -39.01
C TYR A 2 15.99 -16.22 -37.62
N GLU A 3 17.14 -16.41 -36.96
CA GLU A 3 17.26 -16.50 -35.50
C GLU A 3 17.05 -15.08 -34.92
N PHE A 4 15.86 -14.81 -34.41
CA PHE A 4 15.57 -13.57 -33.71
C PHE A 4 16.25 -13.64 -32.33
N MET A 5 17.51 -13.19 -32.25
CA MET A 5 18.22 -13.01 -30.99
C MET A 5 17.37 -12.11 -30.08
N SER A 6 16.71 -12.71 -29.10
CA SER A 6 16.01 -12.00 -28.05
C SER A 6 17.06 -11.23 -27.24
N LYS A 7 17.24 -9.95 -27.57
CA LYS A 7 18.03 -9.02 -26.75
C LYS A 7 17.59 -9.18 -25.29
N PRO A 8 18.50 -9.30 -24.32
CA PRO A 8 18.11 -9.38 -22.93
C PRO A 8 17.30 -8.11 -22.59
N ARG A 9 16.03 -8.29 -22.24
CA ARG A 9 15.22 -7.20 -21.68
C ARG A 9 15.93 -6.76 -20.42
N PHE A 10 16.50 -5.55 -20.43
CA PHE A 10 17.03 -4.92 -19.22
C PHE A 10 15.88 -4.84 -18.21
N GLN A 11 15.85 -5.74 -17.23
CA GLN A 11 14.87 -5.70 -16.17
C GLN A 11 15.24 -4.53 -15.26
N ILE A 12 14.40 -3.50 -15.26
CA ILE A 12 14.56 -2.38 -14.33
C ILE A 12 14.22 -2.91 -12.94
N PRO A 13 15.15 -2.87 -11.98
CA PRO A 13 14.89 -3.38 -10.64
C PRO A 13 13.77 -2.57 -10.00
N SER A 14 12.85 -3.27 -9.36
CA SER A 14 11.80 -2.67 -8.54
C SER A 14 12.40 -1.82 -7.42
N LEU A 15 11.63 -0.86 -6.92
CA LEU A 15 12.02 -0.02 -5.77
C LEU A 15 12.41 -0.87 -4.54
N ARG A 16 11.83 -2.07 -4.40
CA ARG A 16 12.14 -3.03 -3.33
C ARG A 16 13.54 -3.62 -3.50
N GLU A 17 13.88 -4.06 -4.71
CA GLU A 17 15.19 -4.63 -5.06
C GLU A 17 16.30 -3.58 -4.94
N LEU A 18 16.04 -2.34 -5.38
CA LEU A 18 17.00 -1.23 -5.22
C LEU A 18 17.28 -0.93 -3.74
N LYS A 19 16.26 -0.96 -2.88
CA LYS A 19 16.42 -0.77 -1.43
C LYS A 19 17.21 -1.92 -0.78
N GLN A 20 16.95 -3.16 -1.19
CA GLN A 20 17.67 -4.33 -0.70
C GLN A 20 19.14 -4.32 -1.13
N ALA A 21 19.44 -4.03 -2.40
CA ALA A 21 20.80 -3.91 -2.90
C ALA A 21 21.58 -2.78 -2.18
N ARG A 22 20.93 -1.64 -1.92
CA ARG A 22 21.52 -0.55 -1.14
C ARG A 22 21.82 -0.97 0.30
N LEU A 23 20.90 -1.69 0.94
CA LEU A 23 21.11 -2.22 2.29
C LEU A 23 22.28 -3.21 2.34
N LEU A 24 22.34 -4.16 1.40
CA LEU A 24 23.45 -5.12 1.27
C LEU A 24 24.79 -4.43 1.02
N LYS A 25 24.82 -3.37 0.19
CA LYS A 25 26.01 -2.55 -0.03
C LYS A 25 26.46 -1.82 1.23
N LEU A 26 25.52 -1.25 2.00
CA LEU A 26 25.82 -0.57 3.26
C LEU A 26 26.34 -1.55 4.32
N LEU A 27 25.72 -2.74 4.43
CA LEU A 27 26.16 -3.81 5.33
C LEU A 27 27.55 -4.34 4.93
N ARG A 28 27.80 -4.57 3.64
CA ARG A 28 29.09 -5.04 3.11
C ARG A 28 30.22 -4.03 3.33
N GLN A 29 29.90 -2.73 3.35
CA GLN A 29 30.90 -1.68 3.53
C GLN A 29 31.25 -1.41 5.01
N ASN A 30 30.56 -2.05 5.97
CA ASN A 30 30.78 -1.90 7.41
C ASN A 30 30.97 -0.43 7.86
N LYS A 31 30.37 0.50 7.12
CA LYS A 31 30.51 1.93 7.40
C LYS A 31 29.60 2.25 8.58
N PRO A 32 30.15 2.71 9.71
CA PRO A 32 29.31 3.17 10.80
C PRO A 32 28.49 4.34 10.28
N LEU A 33 27.17 4.28 10.50
CA LEU A 33 26.26 5.38 10.21
C LEU A 33 26.78 6.64 10.92
N SER A 34 26.83 7.75 10.20
CA SER A 34 27.11 9.05 10.79
C SER A 34 26.09 9.37 11.89
N SER A 35 26.49 10.15 12.90
CA SER A 35 25.59 10.65 13.96
C SER A 35 24.30 11.25 13.38
N THR A 36 24.40 11.94 12.23
CA THR A 36 23.25 12.49 11.51
C THR A 36 22.34 11.40 10.93
N GLU A 37 22.91 10.35 10.33
CA GLU A 37 22.15 9.23 9.78
C GLU A 37 21.44 8.43 10.88
N TRP A 38 22.09 8.25 12.03
CA TRP A 38 21.47 7.67 13.23
C TRP A 38 20.26 8.47 13.71
N LYS A 39 20.39 9.80 13.83
CA LYS A 39 19.27 10.68 14.22
C LYS A 39 18.12 10.60 13.22
N LEU A 40 18.42 10.58 11.92
CA LEU A 40 17.41 10.43 10.86
C LEU A 40 16.69 9.08 10.92
N ALA A 41 17.44 7.99 11.10
CA ALA A 41 16.87 6.65 11.23
C ALA A 41 15.98 6.52 12.48
N LEU A 42 16.44 7.03 13.62
CA LEU A 42 15.66 7.05 14.86
C LEU A 42 14.37 7.87 14.71
N ALA A 43 14.47 9.06 14.09
CA ALA A 43 13.30 9.89 13.81
C ALA A 43 12.33 9.23 12.81
N ALA A 44 12.82 8.45 11.85
CA ALA A 44 11.99 7.70 10.92
C ALA A 44 11.23 6.56 11.62
N GLU A 45 11.90 5.79 12.48
CA GLU A 45 11.27 4.73 13.28
C GLU A 45 10.25 5.30 14.27
N TYR A 46 10.59 6.39 14.97
CA TYR A 46 9.64 7.08 15.84
C TYR A 46 8.38 7.53 15.07
N ARG A 47 8.55 8.17 13.90
CA ARG A 47 7.44 8.58 13.04
C ARG A 47 6.62 7.37 12.57
N ARG A 48 7.25 6.26 12.21
CA ARG A 48 6.58 5.01 11.82
C ARG A 48 5.72 4.47 12.95
N ARG A 49 6.26 4.38 14.17
CA ARG A 49 5.54 3.92 15.37
C ARG A 49 4.38 4.84 15.71
N LYS A 50 4.60 6.16 15.71
CA LYS A 50 3.56 7.17 15.94
C LYS A 50 2.42 7.05 14.92
N ARG A 51 2.74 6.93 13.63
CA ARG A 51 1.73 6.69 12.57
C ARG A 51 0.93 5.41 12.81
N LYS A 52 1.58 4.31 13.21
CA LYS A 52 0.90 3.04 13.52
C LYS A 52 -0.08 3.21 14.69
N ARG A 53 0.36 3.87 15.78
CA ARG A 53 -0.49 4.17 16.94
C ARG A 53 -1.68 5.05 16.56
N ASN A 54 -1.45 6.15 15.86
CA ASN A 54 -2.52 7.06 15.43
C ASN A 54 -3.54 6.34 14.53
N ARG A 55 -3.10 5.47 13.60
CA ARG A 55 -4.01 4.66 12.77
C ARG A 55 -4.86 3.68 13.58
N ALA A 56 -4.35 3.16 14.69
CA ALA A 56 -5.12 2.28 15.57
C ALA A 56 -6.13 3.09 16.39
N GLN A 57 -5.68 4.21 16.96
CA GLN A 57 -6.54 5.13 17.73
C GLN A 57 -7.68 5.68 16.88
N ASN A 58 -7.38 6.18 15.67
CA ASN A 58 -8.41 6.70 14.76
C ASN A 58 -9.42 5.61 14.36
N ARG A 59 -8.96 4.37 14.16
CA ARG A 59 -9.86 3.24 13.86
C ARG A 59 -10.81 2.97 15.03
N HIS A 60 -10.28 2.96 16.24
CA HIS A 60 -11.08 2.77 17.44
C HIS A 60 -12.09 3.89 17.65
N GLN A 61 -11.67 5.15 17.51
CA GLN A 61 -12.55 6.31 17.61
C GLN A 61 -13.66 6.29 16.55
N PHE A 62 -13.31 5.92 15.32
CA PHE A 62 -14.28 5.82 14.23
C PHE A 62 -15.32 4.70 14.48
N GLN A 63 -14.88 3.55 15.01
CA GLN A 63 -15.78 2.47 15.41
C GLN A 63 -16.72 2.90 16.54
N GLN A 64 -16.19 3.58 17.56
CA GLN A 64 -17.00 4.12 18.65
C GLN A 64 -18.01 5.17 18.17
N ALA A 65 -17.60 6.06 17.27
CA ALA A 65 -18.47 7.10 16.73
C ALA A 65 -19.62 6.55 15.88
N LEU A 66 -19.38 5.47 15.14
CA LEU A 66 -20.40 4.87 14.27
C LEU A 66 -21.32 3.91 15.01
N ASN A 67 -20.91 3.38 16.17
CA ASN A 67 -21.66 2.40 16.95
C ASN A 67 -22.22 1.25 16.10
N LYS A 68 -21.42 0.80 15.13
CA LYS A 68 -21.77 -0.22 14.13
C LYS A 68 -20.69 -1.28 14.11
N ASP A 69 -21.13 -2.53 13.94
CA ASP A 69 -20.21 -3.63 13.84
C ASP A 69 -19.54 -3.67 12.46
N LYS A 70 -18.40 -4.36 12.39
CA LYS A 70 -17.62 -4.50 11.16
C LYS A 70 -18.42 -5.06 9.97
N PRO A 71 -19.35 -6.01 10.13
CA PRO A 71 -20.20 -6.49 9.03
C PRO A 71 -21.11 -5.40 8.46
N ASP A 72 -21.71 -4.57 9.31
CA ASP A 72 -22.62 -3.49 8.87
C ASP A 72 -21.85 -2.44 8.07
N LEU A 73 -20.66 -2.06 8.55
CA LEU A 73 -19.77 -1.15 7.82
C LEU A 73 -19.33 -1.72 6.47
N ARG A 74 -19.16 -3.04 6.36
CA ARG A 74 -18.84 -3.71 5.09
C ARG A 74 -20.04 -3.72 4.14
N ALA A 75 -21.25 -3.95 4.67
CA ALA A 75 -22.48 -3.92 3.88
C ALA A 75 -22.72 -2.51 3.31
N GLU A 76 -22.58 -1.47 4.12
CA GLU A 76 -22.70 -0.07 3.68
C GLU A 76 -21.67 0.29 2.61
N ALA A 77 -20.40 -0.08 2.83
CA ALA A 77 -19.35 0.15 1.85
C ALA A 77 -19.64 -0.58 0.53
N TYR A 78 -20.14 -1.81 0.60
CA TYR A 78 -20.53 -2.57 -0.59
C TYR A 78 -21.65 -1.87 -1.36
N VAL A 79 -22.70 -1.41 -0.68
CA VAL A 79 -23.82 -0.68 -1.31
C VAL A 79 -23.32 0.60 -1.98
N PHE A 80 -22.46 1.37 -1.31
CA PHE A 80 -21.86 2.59 -1.88
C PHE A 80 -21.04 2.33 -3.14
N TYR A 81 -20.11 1.36 -3.12
CA TYR A 81 -19.31 1.07 -4.32
C TYR A 81 -20.16 0.49 -5.45
N ARG A 82 -21.23 -0.26 -5.12
CA ARG A 82 -22.19 -0.74 -6.11
C ARG A 82 -23.00 0.40 -6.73
N SER A 83 -23.29 1.48 -6.00
CA SER A 83 -23.96 2.65 -6.58
C SER A 83 -23.07 3.40 -7.56
N ILE A 84 -21.76 3.53 -7.28
CA ILE A 84 -20.79 4.10 -8.22
C ILE A 84 -20.77 3.31 -9.54
N LEU A 85 -20.77 1.98 -9.47
CA LEU A 85 -20.78 1.12 -10.67
C LEU A 85 -22.08 1.23 -11.49
N ARG A 86 -23.15 1.77 -10.90
CA ARG A 86 -24.45 1.97 -11.56
C ARG A 86 -24.67 3.40 -12.01
N ASP A 87 -23.81 4.33 -11.58
CA ASP A 87 -23.91 5.73 -11.94
C ASP A 87 -23.38 5.93 -13.36
N PRO A 88 -24.23 6.36 -14.33
CA PRO A 88 -23.78 6.61 -15.70
C PRO A 88 -22.80 7.78 -15.80
N ASN A 89 -22.73 8.66 -14.79
CA ASN A 89 -21.82 9.80 -14.75
C ASN A 89 -20.49 9.49 -14.07
N ALA A 90 -20.34 8.31 -13.46
CA ALA A 90 -19.09 7.94 -12.80
C ALA A 90 -17.97 7.81 -13.83
N THR A 91 -16.82 8.41 -13.52
CA THR A 91 -15.63 8.32 -14.36
C THR A 91 -15.11 6.88 -14.40
N VAL A 92 -14.38 6.53 -15.47
CA VAL A 92 -13.74 5.21 -15.59
C VAL A 92 -12.83 4.90 -14.40
N HIS A 93 -12.10 5.90 -13.91
CA HIS A 93 -11.23 5.72 -12.74
C HIS A 93 -12.01 5.40 -11.46
N GLU A 94 -13.14 6.07 -11.24
CA GLU A 94 -14.02 5.79 -10.09
C GLU A 94 -14.63 4.39 -10.16
N GLN A 95 -15.04 3.96 -11.36
CA GLN A 95 -15.58 2.62 -11.57
C GLN A 95 -14.51 1.53 -11.32
N ILE A 96 -13.28 1.73 -11.81
CA ILE A 96 -12.15 0.83 -11.54
C ILE A 96 -11.88 0.76 -10.03
N THR A 97 -11.77 1.94 -9.39
CA THR A 97 -11.54 2.02 -7.95
C THR A 97 -12.66 1.33 -7.17
N ALA A 98 -13.94 1.52 -7.55
CA ALA A 98 -15.07 0.88 -6.90
C ALA A 98 -15.01 -0.65 -7.04
N ARG A 99 -14.62 -1.17 -8.21
CA ARG A 99 -14.42 -2.61 -8.44
C ARG A 99 -13.34 -3.17 -7.51
N GLU A 100 -12.16 -2.55 -7.50
CA GLU A 100 -11.05 -2.98 -6.62
C GLU A 100 -11.45 -2.97 -5.14
N ARG A 101 -12.28 -2.00 -4.73
CA ARG A 101 -12.76 -1.91 -3.35
C ARG A 101 -13.75 -3.02 -3.03
N ILE A 102 -14.66 -3.36 -3.95
CA ILE A 102 -15.58 -4.49 -3.80
C ILE A 102 -14.78 -5.80 -3.69
N ASP A 103 -13.79 -6.02 -4.54
CA ASP A 103 -12.96 -7.24 -4.50
C ASP A 103 -12.23 -7.36 -3.15
N LYS A 104 -11.69 -6.25 -2.62
CA LYS A 104 -11.09 -6.19 -1.28
C LYS A 104 -12.10 -6.45 -0.15
N LEU A 105 -13.35 -5.98 -0.28
CA LEU A 105 -14.39 -6.23 0.71
C LEU A 105 -14.80 -7.71 0.73
N LEU A 106 -14.86 -8.35 -0.44
CA LEU A 106 -15.25 -9.74 -0.63
C LEU A 106 -14.08 -10.73 -0.44
N GLY A 107 -12.85 -10.25 -0.37
CA GLY A 107 -11.66 -11.09 -0.27
C GLY A 107 -11.29 -11.79 -1.59
N LEU A 108 -11.67 -11.21 -2.72
CA LEU A 108 -11.41 -11.71 -4.08
C LEU A 108 -10.10 -11.16 -4.67
N ASP A 109 -9.40 -10.30 -3.93
CA ASP A 109 -8.12 -9.73 -4.35
C ASP A 109 -7.08 -10.87 -4.47
N LEU A 110 -6.71 -11.22 -5.70
CA LEU A 110 -5.62 -12.13 -6.01
C LEU A 110 -4.31 -11.38 -5.73
N GLY A 111 -3.86 -11.43 -4.47
CA GLY A 111 -2.69 -10.68 -3.96
C GLY A 111 -1.41 -10.89 -4.74
#